data_AF-A0A432IML5-F1
#
_entry.id   AF-A0A432IML5-F1
#
_cell.length_a   1.000
_cell.length_b   1.000
_cell.length_c   1.000
_cell.angle_alpha   90.00
_cell.angle_beta   90.00
_cell.angle_gamma   90.00
#
_symmetry.space_group_name_H-M   'P 1'
#
loop_
_entity.id
_entity.type
_entity.pdbx_description
1 polymer ?
#
loop_
_entity_poly.entity_id
_entity_poly.type
_entity_poly.pdbx_seq_one_letter_code
_entity_poly.pdbx_strand_id
1 'polypeptide(L)' 'MKNKKIAIIGLGYVGLPLAVAFAEKYTVIGFDINEQRVKELEQGKDAT' A
#
# COMPACT_ATOMS: atom_id res chain seq x y z
N MET A 1 -16.09 -16.70 -8.60
CA MET A 1 -15.86 -16.08 -7.27
C MET A 1 -15.33 -14.68 -7.49
N LYS A 2 -15.82 -13.67 -6.76
CA LYS A 2 -15.41 -12.26 -6.91
C LYS A 2 -13.93 -12.12 -6.50
N ASN A 3 -13.07 -11.56 -7.36
CA ASN A 3 -11.70 -11.19 -6.97
C ASN A 3 -11.78 -10.23 -5.79
N LYS A 4 -11.41 -10.70 -4.59
CA LYS A 4 -11.43 -9.88 -3.38
C LYS A 4 -10.35 -8.82 -3.51
N LYS A 5 -10.76 -7.55 -3.42
CA LYS A 5 -9.85 -6.41 -3.34
C LYS A 5 -9.67 -6.02 -1.88
N ILE A 6 -8.44 -5.71 -1.47
CA ILE A 6 -8.11 -5.25 -0.12
C ILE A 6 -7.71 -3.78 -0.23
N ALA A 7 -8.23 -2.94 0.67
CA ALA A 7 -7.78 -1.56 0.80
C ALA A 7 -7.02 -1.41 2.13
N ILE A 8 -5.86 -0.76 2.08
CA ILE A 8 -5.07 -0.43 3.28
C ILE A 8 -4.97 1.09 3.38
N ILE A 9 -5.41 1.62 4.53
CA ILE A 9 -5.45 3.05 4.84
C ILE A 9 -4.32 3.34 5.82
N GLY A 10 -3.40 4.20 5.42
CA GLY A 10 -2.13 4.46 6.09
C GLY A 10 -1.04 3.54 5.55
N LEU A 11 -0.02 4.12 4.93
CA LEU A 11 1.11 3.40 4.32
C LEU A 11 2.39 3.59 5.11
N GLY A 12 2.32 3.83 6.42
CA GLY A 12 3.49 3.93 7.31
C GLY A 12 4.15 2.58 7.61
N TYR A 13 4.92 2.53 8.70
CA TYR A 13 5.71 1.37 9.12
C TYR A 13 4.96 0.03 9.14
N VAL A 14 3.69 0.03 9.57
CA VAL A 14 2.87 -1.21 9.60
C VAL A 14 2.11 -1.42 8.28
N GLY A 15 1.55 -0.35 7.73
CA GLY A 15 0.64 -0.43 6.59
C GLY A 15 1.31 -0.81 5.28
N LEU A 16 2.52 -0.29 5.02
CA LEU A 16 3.23 -0.58 3.79
C LEU A 16 3.69 -2.05 3.70
N PRO A 17 4.38 -2.63 4.70
CA PRO A 17 4.71 -4.06 4.67
C PRO A 17 3.48 -4.96 4.55
N LEU A 18 2.37 -4.57 5.20
CA LEU A 18 1.11 -5.29 5.10
C LEU A 18 0.51 -5.23 3.69
N ALA A 19 0.58 -4.07 3.03
CA ALA A 19 0.12 -3.88 1.65
C ALA A 19 0.91 -4.76 0.68
N VAL A 20 2.24 -4.79 0.85
CA VAL A 20 3.15 -5.62 0.05
C VAL A 20 2.84 -7.11 0.26
N ALA A 21 2.71 -7.56 1.52
CA ALA A 21 2.43 -8.96 1.82
C ALA A 21 1.07 -9.43 1.27
N PHE A 22 0.03 -8.59 1.32
CA PHE A 22 -1.26 -8.95 0.73
C PHE A 22 -1.26 -8.87 -0.81
N ALA A 23 -0.43 -8.00 -1.40
CA ALA A 23 -0.32 -7.87 -2.85
C ALA A 23 0.23 -9.15 -3.52
N GLU A 24 0.90 -10.02 -2.77
CA GLU A 24 1.33 -11.35 -3.26
C GLU A 24 0.14 -12.26 -3.64
N LYS A 25 -1.04 -12.04 -3.05
CA LYS A 25 -2.20 -12.95 -3.18
C LYS A 25 -3.50 -12.25 -3.60
N TYR A 26 -3.60 -10.95 -3.40
CA TYR A 26 -4.81 -10.16 -3.62
C TYR A 26 -4.49 -8.87 -4.36
N THR A 27 -5.47 -8.32 -5.08
CA THR A 27 -5.38 -6.94 -5.55
C THR A 27 -5.49 -6.00 -4.35
N VAL A 28 -4.44 -5.23 -4.07
CA VAL A 28 -4.39 -4.28 -2.97
C VAL A 28 -4.46 -2.84 -3.51
N ILE A 29 -5.22 -1.99 -2.84
CA ILE A 29 -5.23 -0.54 -3.03
C ILE A 29 -4.66 0.09 -1.76
N GLY A 30 -3.52 0.77 -1.88
CA GLY A 30 -2.94 1.57 -0.80
C GLY A 30 -3.47 2.99 -0.83
N PHE A 31 -3.73 3.56 0.34
CA PHE A 31 -4.08 4.97 0.50
C PHE A 31 -3.29 5.56 1.68
N ASP A 32 -2.76 6.77 1.50
CA ASP A 32 -2.22 7.59 2.57
C ASP A 32 -2.70 9.03 2.39
N ILE A 33 -2.90 9.75 3.49
CA ILE A 33 -3.28 11.17 3.45
C ILE A 33 -2.11 12.05 3.00
N ASN A 34 -0.88 11.57 3.15
CA ASN A 34 0.32 12.26 2.71
C ASN A 34 0.57 11.96 1.22
N GLU A 35 0.17 12.88 0.34
CA GLU A 35 0.39 12.77 -1.11
C GLU A 35 1.87 12.61 -1.50
N GLN A 36 2.79 13.25 -0.77
CA GLN A 36 4.21 13.13 -1.04
C GLN A 36 4.70 11.71 -0.77
N ARG A 37 4.25 11.10 0.33
CA ARG A 37 4.54 9.69 0.64
C ARG A 37 4.01 8.77 -0.46
N VAL A 38 2.79 8.98 -0.95
CA VAL A 38 2.24 8.17 -2.05
C VAL A 38 3.12 8.28 -3.30
N LYS A 39 3.51 9.49 -3.70
CA LYS A 39 4.38 9.72 -4.86
C LYS A 39 5.76 9.07 -4.72
N GLU A 40 6.35 9.09 -3.52
CA GLU A 40 7.63 8.43 -3.25
C GLU A 40 7.51 6.90 -3.37
N LEU A 41 6.47 6.32 -2.77
CA LEU A 41 6.22 4.89 -2.83
C LEU A 41 5.91 4.41 -4.26
N GLU A 42 5.18 5.19 -5.06
CA GLU A 42 4.97 4.91 -6.49
C GLU A 42 6.28 4.92 -7.30
N GLN A 43 7.30 5.67 -6.85
CA GLN A 43 8.64 5.66 -7.42
C GLN A 43 9.54 4.57 -6.84
N GLY A 44 9.01 3.70 -5.97
CA GLY A 44 9.79 2.66 -5.28
C GLY A 44 10.74 3.21 -4.22
N LYS A 45 10.51 4.44 -3.73
CA LYS A 45 11.30 5.06 -2.67
C LYS A 45 10.51 5.01 -1.37
N ASP A 46 11.13 4.44 -0.34
CA ASP A 46 10.64 4.54 1.03
C ASP A 46 11.69 5.29 1.85
N ALA A 47 11.32 6.45 2.38
CA ALA A 47 12.21 7.33 3.14
C ALA A 47 12.21 7.01 4.65
N THR A 48 11.65 5.86 5.04
CA THR A 48 11.53 5.42 6.44
C THR A 48 12.75 4.60 6.88
#